data_AF-A0A6C0JMC5-F1
#
_entry.id   AF-A0A6C0JMC5-F1
#
_cell.length_a   1.000
_cell.length_b   1.000
_cell.length_c   1.000
_cell.angle_alpha   90.00
_cell.angle_beta   90.00
_cell.angle_gamma   90.00
#
_symmetry.space_group_name_H-M   'P 1'
#
loop_
_entity.id
_entity.type
_entity.pdbx_description
1 polymer ?
#
loop_
_entity_poly.entity_id
_entity_poly.type
_entity_poly.pdbx_seq_one_letter_code
_entity_poly.pdbx_strand_id
1 'polypeptide(L)'
;MEYATKICGEVCNDQFIKHVGYSDHMCNASCGPSCMRRFYAKSNIDKISSKITELLMGVIKDNRPIIVPDKTICSVMSAVYQSFRPETGDIFTRYNIPKAREQNYVQTMIDEVINIITTDVKNNLGMEECNRNLSIWTTVLGNFNEHGLRSHSKIKLRENRPMPMQFHMNY
;
A
#
# COMPACT_ATOMS: atom_id res chain seq x y z
N MET A 1 7.35 -3.20 38.36
CA MET A 1 7.12 -3.62 36.97
C MET A 1 6.28 -2.53 36.32
N GLU A 2 6.90 -1.68 35.51
CA GLU A 2 6.22 -0.52 34.91
C GLU A 2 5.53 -0.95 33.62
N TYR A 3 4.24 -1.27 33.73
CA TYR A 3 3.38 -1.62 32.59
C TYR A 3 2.75 -0.34 32.02
N ALA A 4 3.57 0.51 31.40
CA ALA A 4 3.11 1.59 30.52
C ALA A 4 4.34 2.33 29.97
N THR A 5 4.96 1.81 28.92
CA THR A 5 5.97 2.57 28.19
C THR A 5 5.29 3.74 27.46
N LYS A 6 5.41 4.92 28.07
CA LYS A 6 5.26 6.30 27.53
C LYS A 6 4.21 6.49 26.43
N ILE A 7 3.08 7.08 26.82
CA ILE A 7 2.01 7.62 25.96
C ILE A 7 2.44 8.87 25.16
N CYS A 8 3.71 9.31 25.26
CA CYS A 8 4.20 10.55 24.62
C CYS A 8 5.26 10.29 23.53
N GLY A 9 4.97 9.35 22.64
CA GLY A 9 5.65 9.16 21.37
C GLY A 9 4.81 8.16 20.56
N GLU A 10 4.16 8.61 19.48
CA GLU A 10 3.31 7.71 18.68
C GLU A 10 4.16 6.56 18.14
N VAL A 11 3.95 5.36 18.70
CA VAL A 11 4.52 4.14 18.15
C VAL A 11 3.71 3.80 16.92
N CYS A 12 4.29 4.01 15.74
CA CYS A 12 3.69 3.76 14.43
C CYS A 12 3.29 2.29 14.20
N ASN A 13 3.80 1.37 15.03
CA ASN A 13 3.57 -0.07 14.89
C ASN A 13 2.37 -0.53 15.75
N ASP A 14 1.26 -0.89 15.09
CA ASP A 14 0.03 -1.35 15.76
C ASP A 14 0.19 -2.71 16.47
N GLN A 15 1.25 -3.48 16.21
CA GLN A 15 1.48 -4.79 16.84
C GLN A 15 1.65 -4.67 18.36
N PHE A 16 2.22 -3.56 18.83
CA PHE A 16 2.36 -3.27 20.26
C PHE A 16 1.00 -3.12 20.97
N ILE A 17 -0.04 -2.73 20.22
CA ILE A 17 -1.41 -2.60 20.73
C ILE A 17 -2.16 -3.94 20.59
N LYS A 18 -1.93 -4.66 19.49
CA LYS A 18 -2.65 -5.91 19.17
C LYS A 18 -2.24 -7.10 20.03
N HIS A 19 -0.99 -7.18 20.47
CA HIS A 19 -0.45 -8.34 21.17
C HIS A 19 0.11 -7.98 22.55
N VAL A 20 -0.46 -8.57 23.60
CA VAL A 20 0.02 -8.38 24.98
C VAL A 20 1.40 -9.02 25.14
N GLY A 21 2.34 -8.29 25.73
CA GLY A 21 3.72 -8.77 25.93
C GLY A 21 4.56 -8.80 24.64
N TYR A 22 4.05 -8.20 23.55
CA TYR A 22 4.82 -8.05 22.32
C TYR A 22 6.05 -7.19 22.59
N SER A 23 7.20 -7.83 22.49
CA SER A 23 8.48 -7.13 22.35
C SER A 23 8.92 -7.33 20.92
N ASP A 24 9.30 -6.24 20.25
CA ASP A 24 10.10 -6.37 19.04
C ASP A 24 11.37 -7.11 19.48
N HIS A 25 11.54 -8.34 19.00
CA HIS A 25 12.70 -9.15 19.35
C HIS A 25 13.90 -8.37 18.82
N MET A 26 14.53 -7.60 19.72
CA MET A 26 15.70 -6.86 19.39
C MET A 26 16.72 -7.87 18.92
N CYS A 27 17.03 -7.73 17.65
CA CYS A 27 18.35 -7.98 17.15
C CYS A 27 19.42 -7.68 18.22
N ASN A 28 20.11 -8.72 18.68
CA ASN A 28 21.34 -8.55 19.45
C ASN A 28 22.38 -7.84 18.58
N ALA A 29 23.44 -7.32 19.21
CA ALA A 29 24.56 -6.62 18.53
C ALA A 29 25.17 -7.39 17.33
N SER A 30 24.92 -8.70 17.24
CA SER A 30 25.39 -9.62 16.21
C SER A 30 24.47 -9.82 15.00
N CYS A 31 23.24 -9.29 14.97
CA CYS A 31 22.28 -9.56 13.87
C CYS A 31 21.66 -8.32 13.17
N GLY A 32 22.13 -7.10 13.49
CA GLY A 32 21.74 -5.86 12.81
C GLY A 32 20.29 -5.42 13.10
N PRO A 33 19.90 -4.16 12.89
CA PRO A 33 18.56 -3.67 13.26
C PRO A 33 17.44 -4.54 12.66
N SER A 34 16.45 -4.93 13.47
CA SER A 34 15.31 -5.75 13.04
C SER A 34 14.70 -5.19 11.76
N CYS A 35 14.29 -6.07 10.83
CA CYS A 35 13.59 -5.66 9.60
C CYS A 35 12.37 -4.78 9.91
N MET A 36 11.74 -5.02 11.06
CA MET A 36 10.65 -4.23 11.62
C MET A 36 11.08 -2.80 11.95
N ARG A 37 12.16 -2.62 12.72
CA ARG A 37 12.69 -1.29 13.08
C ARG A 37 13.10 -0.48 11.85
N ARG A 38 13.63 -1.14 10.82
CA ARG A 38 13.96 -0.49 9.54
C ARG A 38 12.71 -0.03 8.80
N PHE A 39 11.67 -0.85 8.75
CA PHE A 39 10.43 -0.52 8.04
C PHE A 39 9.72 0.67 8.69
N TYR A 40 9.54 0.66 10.02
CA TYR A 40 8.88 1.74 10.78
C TYR A 40 9.77 2.94 11.13
N ALA A 41 10.95 3.06 10.51
CA ALA A 41 11.82 4.20 10.72
C ALA A 41 11.13 5.49 10.26
N LYS A 42 11.22 6.57 11.06
CA LYS A 42 10.62 7.88 10.72
C LYS A 42 11.04 8.38 9.34
N SER A 43 12.31 8.18 8.97
CA SER A 43 12.83 8.52 7.64
C SER A 43 12.09 7.85 6.48
N ASN A 44 11.54 6.65 6.70
CA ASN A 44 10.76 5.95 5.68
C ASN A 44 9.32 6.45 5.63
N ILE A 45 8.73 6.80 6.77
CA ILE A 45 7.40 7.43 6.84
C ILE A 45 7.43 8.77 6.09
N ASP A 46 8.44 9.61 6.32
CA ASP A 46 8.60 10.89 5.63
C ASP A 46 8.79 10.71 4.10
N LYS A 47 9.52 9.66 3.69
CA LYS A 47 9.67 9.29 2.27
C LYS A 47 8.35 8.82 1.66
N ILE A 48 7.58 8.02 2.38
CA ILE A 48 6.27 7.55 1.93
C ILE A 48 5.32 8.74 1.77
N SER A 49 5.26 9.63 2.77
CA SER A 49 4.41 10.82 2.74
C SER A 49 4.74 11.75 1.57
N SER A 50 6.04 12.05 1.37
CA SER A 50 6.48 12.87 0.23
C SER A 50 6.19 12.20 -1.11
N LYS A 51 6.42 10.89 -1.23
CA LYS A 51 6.16 10.16 -2.48
C LYS A 51 4.67 10.04 -2.81
N ILE A 52 3.81 9.85 -1.80
CA ILE A 52 2.36 9.87 -1.98
C ILE A 52 1.92 11.25 -2.47
N THR A 53 2.40 12.32 -1.85
CA THR A 53 2.08 13.69 -2.24
C THR A 53 2.48 13.94 -3.70
N GLU A 54 3.68 13.51 -4.11
CA GLU A 54 4.17 13.60 -5.49
C GLU A 54 3.27 12.84 -6.49
N LEU A 55 2.91 11.58 -6.17
CA LEU A 55 2.07 10.73 -7.04
C LEU A 55 0.60 11.17 -7.14
N LEU A 56 0.17 12.01 -6.19
CA LEU A 56 -1.17 12.59 -6.14
C LEU A 56 -1.24 14.00 -6.72
N MET A 57 -0.11 14.59 -7.13
CA MET A 57 -0.14 15.87 -7.85
C MET A 57 -0.93 15.73 -9.15
N GLY A 58 -1.80 16.71 -9.44
CA GLY A 58 -2.63 16.72 -10.63
C GLY A 58 -3.90 15.87 -10.56
N VAL A 59 -4.18 15.18 -9.43
CA VAL A 59 -5.45 14.48 -9.23
C VAL A 59 -6.60 15.46 -9.02
N ILE A 60 -6.34 16.58 -8.33
CA ILE A 60 -7.32 17.65 -8.12
C ILE A 60 -7.10 18.75 -9.16
N LYS A 61 -8.19 19.28 -9.72
CA LYS A 61 -8.18 20.39 -10.72
C LYS A 61 -7.41 21.63 -10.26
N ASP A 62 -7.43 21.92 -8.96
CA ASP A 62 -6.73 23.05 -8.34
C ASP A 62 -5.23 22.79 -8.09
N ASN A 63 -4.70 21.61 -8.44
CA ASN A 63 -3.31 21.20 -8.17
C ASN A 63 -2.86 21.35 -6.70
N ARG A 64 -3.80 21.29 -5.75
CA ARG A 64 -3.48 21.34 -4.32
C ARG A 64 -2.76 20.06 -3.89
N PRO A 65 -1.68 20.17 -3.10
CA PRO A 65 -0.98 18.98 -2.60
C PRO A 65 -1.88 18.24 -1.60
N ILE A 66 -2.08 16.94 -1.84
CA ILE A 66 -2.82 16.07 -0.93
C ILE A 66 -1.81 15.48 0.06
N ILE A 67 -1.94 15.85 1.33
CA ILE A 67 -1.08 15.35 2.41
C ILE A 67 -1.87 14.32 3.21
N VAL A 68 -1.31 13.12 3.34
CA VAL A 68 -1.89 12.02 4.13
C VAL A 68 -1.29 12.07 5.53
N PRO A 69 -2.09 11.96 6.61
CA PRO A 69 -1.57 12.01 7.98
C PRO A 69 -0.72 10.77 8.31
N ASP A 70 0.36 10.96 9.07
CA ASP A 70 1.30 9.88 9.42
C ASP A 70 0.62 8.70 10.12
N LYS A 71 -0.40 8.96 10.94
CA LYS A 71 -1.18 7.92 11.62
C LYS A 71 -1.86 6.94 10.65
N THR A 72 -2.40 7.42 9.53
CA THR A 72 -3.03 6.53 8.54
C THR A 72 -1.98 5.75 7.78
N ILE A 73 -0.84 6.37 7.45
CA ILE A 73 0.32 5.70 6.86
C ILE A 73 0.77 4.54 7.77
N CYS A 74 0.93 4.80 9.07
CA CYS A 74 1.29 3.80 10.08
C CYS A 74 0.32 2.62 10.16
N SER A 75 -0.99 2.90 10.07
CA SER A 75 -2.01 1.85 10.10
C SER A 75 -1.94 0.97 8.84
N VAL A 76 -1.77 1.57 7.66
CA VAL A 76 -1.60 0.83 6.40
C VAL A 76 -0.30 0.03 6.39
N MET A 77 0.81 0.61 6.88
CA MET A 77 2.07 -0.11 7.06
C MET A 77 1.88 -1.36 7.94
N SER A 78 1.12 -1.22 9.03
CA SER A 78 0.81 -2.34 9.92
C SER A 78 -0.08 -3.40 9.27
N ALA A 79 -1.03 -3.01 8.41
CA ALA A 79 -1.82 -3.95 7.63
C ALA A 79 -0.96 -4.71 6.60
N VAL A 80 -0.10 -4.00 5.86
CA VAL A 80 0.81 -4.60 4.87
C VAL A 80 1.79 -5.56 5.53
N TYR A 81 2.36 -5.19 6.68
CA TYR A 81 3.23 -6.08 7.43
C TYR A 81 2.52 -7.37 7.85
N GLN A 82 1.23 -7.30 8.23
CA GLN A 82 0.43 -8.46 8.60
C GLN A 82 0.07 -9.36 7.41
N SER A 83 -0.19 -8.78 6.24
CA SER A 83 -0.51 -9.53 5.02
C SER A 83 0.73 -10.06 4.30
N PHE A 84 1.90 -9.47 4.54
CA PHE A 84 3.13 -9.82 3.86
C PHE A 84 3.50 -11.29 4.10
N ARG A 85 3.71 -12.03 3.00
CA ARG A 85 4.21 -13.40 3.02
C ARG A 85 5.39 -13.47 2.06
N PRO A 86 6.63 -13.68 2.56
CA PRO A 86 7.78 -13.82 1.67
C PRO A 86 7.62 -15.09 0.83
N GLU A 87 8.29 -15.12 -0.32
CA GLU A 87 8.37 -16.32 -1.15
C GLU A 87 8.98 -17.45 -0.33
N THR A 88 8.17 -18.48 -0.03
CA THR A 88 8.61 -19.71 0.62
C THR A 88 8.69 -20.82 -0.42
N GLY A 89 9.80 -21.54 -0.45
CA GLY A 89 9.94 -22.75 -1.26
C GLY A 89 8.98 -23.86 -0.79
N ASP A 90 8.74 -24.82 -1.68
CA ASP A 90 8.07 -26.08 -1.37
C ASP A 90 8.92 -26.90 -0.35
N ILE A 91 8.34 -27.92 0.27
CA ILE A 91 8.96 -28.86 1.21
C ILE A 91 10.33 -29.33 0.72
N PHE A 92 10.48 -29.59 -0.58
CA PHE A 92 11.73 -30.06 -1.19
C PHE A 92 12.68 -28.93 -1.64
N THR A 93 12.21 -27.68 -1.74
CA THR A 93 13.00 -26.53 -2.24
C THR A 93 13.15 -25.40 -1.23
N ARG A 94 12.76 -25.62 0.03
CA ARG A 94 12.78 -24.63 1.12
C ARG A 94 14.10 -23.88 1.28
N TYR A 95 15.24 -24.53 0.98
CA TYR A 95 16.58 -23.95 1.06
C TYR A 95 17.19 -23.57 -0.29
N ASN A 96 16.56 -23.97 -1.40
CA ASN A 96 17.00 -23.69 -2.77
C ASN A 96 16.02 -22.74 -3.46
N ILE A 97 15.66 -21.66 -2.77
CA ILE A 97 14.92 -20.56 -3.36
C ILE A 97 15.96 -19.74 -4.12
N PRO A 98 15.93 -19.67 -5.46
CA PRO A 98 16.88 -18.87 -6.20
C PRO A 98 16.77 -17.44 -5.70
N LYS A 99 17.84 -16.94 -5.05
CA LYS A 99 18.00 -15.53 -4.67
C LYS A 99 18.23 -14.67 -5.92
N ALA A 100 17.40 -14.83 -6.94
CA ALA A 100 17.61 -14.21 -8.25
C ALA A 100 17.64 -12.68 -8.17
N ARG A 101 17.10 -12.11 -7.08
CA ARG A 101 17.36 -10.74 -6.63
C ARG A 101 17.48 -10.79 -5.11
N GLU A 102 18.44 -10.08 -4.53
CA GLU A 102 18.39 -9.72 -3.12
C GLU A 102 17.10 -8.90 -2.92
N GLN A 103 15.98 -9.57 -2.64
CA GLN A 103 14.71 -8.90 -2.50
C GLN A 103 14.76 -8.06 -1.22
N ASN A 104 14.83 -6.75 -1.40
CA ASN A 104 14.73 -5.79 -0.31
C ASN A 104 13.25 -5.77 0.14
N TYR A 105 12.85 -6.74 0.96
CA TYR A 105 11.45 -6.91 1.40
C TYR A 105 10.84 -5.63 1.99
N VAL A 106 11.67 -4.85 2.68
CA VAL A 106 11.30 -3.54 3.22
C VAL A 106 10.86 -2.59 2.10
N GLN A 107 11.60 -2.52 0.99
CA GLN A 107 11.24 -1.68 -0.15
C GLN A 107 9.95 -2.16 -0.80
N THR A 108 9.79 -3.48 -0.99
CA THR A 108 8.56 -4.05 -1.56
C THR A 108 7.33 -3.70 -0.72
N MET A 109 7.44 -3.81 0.61
CA MET A 109 6.36 -3.40 1.51
C MET A 109 6.10 -1.89 1.45
N ILE A 110 7.14 -1.05 1.35
CA ILE A 110 7.00 0.40 1.19
C ILE A 110 6.24 0.73 -0.10
N ASP A 111 6.62 0.11 -1.21
CA ASP A 111 5.98 0.31 -2.51
C ASP A 111 4.51 -0.13 -2.48
N GLU A 112 4.20 -1.24 -1.81
CA GLU A 112 2.83 -1.72 -1.60
C GLU A 112 1.99 -0.71 -0.79
N VAL A 113 2.52 -0.16 0.30
CA VAL A 113 1.86 0.89 1.11
C VAL A 113 1.55 2.12 0.26
N ILE A 114 2.52 2.62 -0.51
CA ILE A 114 2.34 3.77 -1.40
C ILE A 114 1.23 3.48 -2.42
N ASN A 115 1.24 2.30 -3.04
CA ASN A 115 0.25 1.91 -4.04
C ASN A 115 -1.16 1.82 -3.46
N ILE A 116 -1.33 1.24 -2.27
CA ILE A 116 -2.63 1.13 -1.61
C ILE A 116 -3.20 2.52 -1.33
N ILE A 117 -2.42 3.40 -0.70
CA ILE A 117 -2.89 4.74 -0.32
C ILE A 117 -3.19 5.59 -1.56
N THR A 118 -2.28 5.61 -2.54
CA THR A 118 -2.49 6.41 -3.76
C THR A 118 -3.69 5.93 -4.57
N THR A 119 -3.92 4.61 -4.65
CA THR A 119 -5.08 4.05 -5.35
C THR A 119 -6.37 4.38 -4.63
N ASP A 120 -6.41 4.25 -3.31
CA ASP A 120 -7.59 4.59 -2.50
C ASP A 120 -7.97 6.06 -2.65
N VAL A 121 -7.02 6.98 -2.49
CA VAL A 121 -7.26 8.42 -2.66
C VAL A 121 -7.74 8.75 -4.07
N LYS A 122 -7.10 8.21 -5.12
CA LYS A 122 -7.52 8.44 -6.52
C LYS A 122 -8.92 7.92 -6.79
N ASN A 123 -9.27 6.75 -6.26
CA ASN A 123 -10.59 6.17 -6.43
C ASN A 123 -11.65 7.00 -5.70
N ASN A 124 -11.40 7.40 -4.46
CA ASN A 124 -12.35 8.18 -3.67
C ASN A 124 -12.62 9.55 -4.31
N LEU A 125 -11.56 10.27 -4.71
CA LEU A 125 -11.72 11.56 -5.39
C LEU A 125 -12.39 11.41 -6.76
N GLY A 126 -12.02 10.40 -7.55
CA GLY A 126 -12.67 10.12 -8.83
C GLY A 126 -14.15 9.80 -8.67
N MET A 127 -14.52 9.03 -7.64
CA MET A 127 -15.92 8.76 -7.31
C MET A 127 -16.65 10.03 -6.88
N GLU A 128 -16.03 10.89 -6.07
CA GLU A 128 -16.62 12.17 -5.67
C GLU A 128 -16.89 13.07 -6.89
N GLU A 129 -15.94 13.20 -7.81
CA GLU A 129 -16.13 14.00 -9.03
C GLU A 129 -17.26 13.46 -9.90
N CYS A 130 -17.32 12.15 -10.10
CA CYS A 130 -18.41 11.53 -10.84
C CYS A 130 -19.76 11.69 -10.11
N ASN A 131 -19.78 11.53 -8.78
CA ASN A 131 -20.99 11.70 -7.96
C ASN A 131 -21.51 13.14 -7.97
N ARG A 132 -20.63 14.14 -8.06
CA ARG A 132 -21.04 15.56 -8.17
C ARG A 132 -21.81 15.87 -9.46
N ASN A 133 -21.60 15.07 -10.51
CA ASN A 133 -22.28 15.25 -11.79
C ASN A 133 -23.61 14.50 -11.87
N LEU A 134 -23.94 13.68 -10.86
CA LEU A 134 -25.22 12.98 -10.81
C LEU A 134 -26.37 13.96 -10.55
N SER A 135 -27.44 13.81 -11.31
CA SER A 135 -28.72 14.46 -11.09
C SER A 135 -29.80 13.42 -10.74
N ILE A 136 -30.94 13.87 -10.23
CA ILE A 136 -32.11 13.01 -9.94
C ILE A 136 -32.52 12.17 -11.16
N TRP A 137 -32.24 12.65 -12.38
CA TRP A 137 -32.63 12.01 -13.64
C TRP A 137 -31.51 11.20 -14.30
N THR A 138 -30.25 11.37 -13.89
CA THR A 138 -29.09 10.62 -14.40
C THR A 138 -28.58 9.55 -13.43
N THR A 139 -29.26 9.37 -12.29
CA THR A 139 -29.01 8.31 -11.30
C THR A 139 -29.57 6.97 -11.74
N VAL A 140 -29.22 6.53 -12.96
CA VAL A 140 -29.49 5.14 -13.36
C VAL A 140 -28.36 4.27 -12.83
N LEU A 141 -28.68 3.39 -11.87
CA LEU A 141 -27.75 2.38 -11.35
C LEU A 141 -27.39 1.38 -12.45
N GLY A 142 -26.09 1.22 -12.77
CA GLY A 142 -25.59 0.19 -13.70
C GLY A 142 -24.70 0.71 -14.83
N ASN A 143 -24.52 -0.10 -15.88
CA ASN A 143 -23.66 0.21 -17.04
C ASN A 143 -24.21 1.32 -17.97
N PHE A 144 -25.39 1.88 -17.67
CA PHE A 144 -26.06 2.91 -18.46
C PHE A 144 -25.92 4.32 -17.86
N ASN A 145 -24.98 4.52 -16.93
CA ASN A 145 -24.67 5.84 -16.41
C ASN A 145 -23.74 6.60 -17.36
N GLU A 146 -24.17 7.77 -17.83
CA GLU A 146 -23.39 8.68 -18.69
C GLU A 146 -22.05 9.11 -18.06
N HIS A 147 -21.97 9.11 -16.73
CA HIS A 147 -20.82 9.56 -15.96
C HIS A 147 -19.90 8.42 -15.47
N GLY A 148 -20.08 7.20 -15.98
CA GLY A 148 -19.13 6.10 -15.83
C GLY A 148 -19.05 5.48 -14.42
N LEU A 149 -19.95 5.84 -13.50
CA LEU A 149 -20.03 5.22 -12.18
C LEU A 149 -20.52 3.79 -12.32
N ARG A 150 -19.65 2.84 -11.95
CA ARG A 150 -19.99 1.43 -11.91
C ARG A 150 -20.49 1.08 -10.51
N SER A 151 -21.52 0.25 -10.43
CA SER A 151 -22.04 -0.27 -9.15
C SER A 151 -21.05 -1.18 -8.43
N HIS A 152 -20.00 -1.65 -9.12
CA HIS A 152 -18.95 -2.49 -8.56
C HIS A 152 -17.62 -2.11 -9.22
N SER A 153 -16.50 -2.39 -8.55
CA SER A 153 -15.17 -2.24 -9.16
C SER A 153 -15.08 -3.03 -10.47
N LYS A 154 -14.32 -2.55 -11.47
CA LYS A 154 -14.05 -3.36 -12.67
C LYS A 154 -13.49 -4.69 -12.19
N ILE A 155 -14.21 -5.79 -12.43
CA ILE A 155 -13.70 -7.13 -12.14
C ILE A 155 -12.38 -7.21 -12.90
N LYS A 156 -11.27 -7.23 -12.16
CA LYS A 156 -9.96 -7.51 -12.73
C LYS A 156 -10.05 -8.97 -13.16
N LEU A 157 -10.49 -9.21 -14.39
CA LEU A 157 -10.19 -10.48 -15.02
C LEU A 157 -8.67 -10.58 -14.93
N ARG A 158 -8.18 -11.58 -14.19
CA ARG A 158 -6.78 -11.96 -14.21
C ARG A 158 -6.47 -12.29 -15.66
N GLU A 159 -5.97 -11.32 -16.42
CA GLU A 159 -5.63 -11.49 -17.83
C GLU A 159 -4.45 -12.45 -17.91
N ASN A 160 -4.77 -13.74 -17.86
CA ASN A 160 -3.89 -14.85 -18.17
C ASN A 160 -3.84 -15.04 -19.69
N ARG A 161 -3.79 -13.95 -20.47
CA ARG A 161 -3.67 -14.01 -21.93
C ARG A 161 -2.28 -13.52 -22.32
N PRO A 162 -1.43 -14.38 -22.92
CA PRO A 162 -0.18 -13.92 -23.48
C PRO A 162 -0.46 -12.90 -24.59
N MET A 163 0.34 -11.84 -24.66
CA MET A 163 0.29 -10.88 -25.77
C MET A 163 0.32 -11.66 -27.09
N PRO A 164 -0.63 -11.42 -28.02
CA PRO A 164 -0.52 -11.99 -29.35
C PRO A 164 0.75 -11.46 -30.01
N MET A 165 1.59 -12.39 -30.47
CA MET A 165 2.83 -12.12 -31.19
C MET A 165 2.57 -11.13 -32.33
N GLN A 166 3.17 -9.93 -32.25
CA GLN A 166 3.10 -8.93 -33.31
C GLN A 166 4.11 -9.29 -34.41
N PHE A 167 3.66 -9.99 -35.44
CA PHE A 167 4.40 -10.12 -36.68
C PHE A 167 3.93 -9.04 -37.67
N HIS A 168 4.88 -8.26 -38.18
CA HIS A 168 4.75 -7.22 -39.22
C HIS A 168 4.31 -5.82 -38.77
N MET A 169 5.17 -5.14 -38.01
CA MET A 169 5.20 -3.68 -38.01
C MET A 169 6.20 -3.23 -39.09
N ASN A 170 5.73 -2.76 -40.23
CA ASN A 170 6.54 -1.99 -41.17
C ASN A 170 6.35 -0.50 -40.82
N TYR A 171 7.47 0.20 -40.62
CA TYR A 171 7.53 1.66 -40.38
C TYR A 171 7.01 2.46 -41.58
#